data_AF-A0A1B6F0G5-F1
#
_entry.id   AF-A0A1B6F0G5-F1
#
_cell.length_a   1.000
_cell.length_b   1.000
_cell.length_c   1.000
_cell.angle_alpha   90.00
_cell.angle_beta   90.00
_cell.angle_gamma   90.00
#
_symmetry.space_group_name_H-M   'P 1'
#
loop_
_entity.id
_entity.type
_entity.pdbx_description
1 polymer ?
#
loop_
_entity_poly.entity_id
_entity_poly.type
_entity_poly.pdbx_seq_one_letter_code
_entity_poly.pdbx_strand_id
1 'polypeptide(L)'
;TALGKTVITGIDVYISESYMSGVFNSCIQVSVPSTGYLALELMCGNWGASRCTPRKWFDYMGDPASNSYVPFKVAYVSVAPSKASNEGFQVLNPEIRACNVPVNSLTPACSCMDCEASC
;
A
#
# COMPACT_ATOMS: atom_id res chain seq x y z
N THR A 1 -10.75 -14.94 22.64
CA THR A 1 -10.35 -16.17 21.90
C THR A 1 -11.54 -17.10 21.88
N ALA A 2 -12.14 -17.34 20.70
CA ALA A 2 -13.23 -18.32 20.59
C ALA A 2 -12.65 -19.73 20.81
N LEU A 3 -13.33 -20.56 21.59
CA LEU A 3 -12.94 -21.91 22.02
C LEU A 3 -12.35 -22.76 20.88
N GLY A 4 -11.08 -23.17 21.01
CA GLY A 4 -10.49 -24.31 20.29
C GLY A 4 -10.23 -24.16 18.79
N LYS A 5 -10.26 -22.95 18.23
CA LYS A 5 -9.95 -22.72 16.80
C LYS A 5 -8.55 -22.12 16.61
N THR A 6 -7.83 -22.62 15.61
CA THR A 6 -6.59 -22.00 15.11
C THR A 6 -6.93 -20.66 14.48
N VAL A 7 -6.21 -19.59 14.88
CA VAL A 7 -6.39 -18.24 14.37
C VAL A 7 -5.09 -17.80 13.70
N ILE A 8 -5.21 -17.15 12.54
CA ILE A 8 -4.08 -16.54 11.85
C ILE A 8 -3.71 -15.24 12.57
N THR A 9 -2.48 -15.16 13.06
CA THR A 9 -1.92 -13.96 13.73
C THR A 9 -0.96 -13.17 12.83
N GLY A 10 -0.55 -13.77 11.71
CA GLY A 10 0.30 -13.12 10.73
C GLY A 10 0.39 -13.90 9.43
N ILE A 11 0.68 -13.18 8.34
CA ILE A 11 0.96 -13.77 7.02
C ILE A 11 2.13 -13.05 6.35
N ASP A 12 2.81 -13.78 5.47
CA ASP A 12 3.76 -13.21 4.52
C ASP A 12 3.09 -13.05 3.16
N VAL A 13 3.22 -11.88 2.55
CA VAL A 13 2.71 -11.57 1.22
C VAL A 13 3.89 -11.27 0.31
N TYR A 14 4.21 -12.23 -0.56
CA TYR A 14 5.21 -12.05 -1.61
C TYR A 14 4.66 -11.09 -2.66
N ILE A 15 5.28 -9.92 -2.79
CA ILE A 15 4.73 -8.80 -3.58
C ILE A 15 5.84 -8.12 -4.39
N SER A 16 5.49 -7.70 -5.60
CA SER A 16 6.42 -7.00 -6.48
C SER A 16 6.76 -5.61 -5.94
N GLU A 17 8.04 -5.27 -5.97
CA GLU A 17 8.51 -3.93 -5.65
C GLU A 17 7.99 -2.88 -6.64
N SER A 18 7.87 -3.24 -7.92
CA SER A 18 7.30 -2.35 -8.95
C SER A 18 5.83 -2.08 -8.66
N TYR A 19 5.10 -3.09 -8.18
CA TYR A 19 3.70 -2.95 -7.80
C TYR A 19 3.54 -2.00 -6.61
N MET A 20 4.27 -2.24 -5.51
CA MET A 20 4.23 -1.35 -4.34
C MET A 20 4.58 0.10 -4.72
N SER A 21 5.61 0.28 -5.55
CA SER A 21 6.05 1.61 -6.00
C SER A 21 5.02 2.30 -6.87
N GLY A 22 4.37 1.58 -7.80
CA GLY A 22 3.34 2.16 -8.65
C GLY A 22 2.07 2.51 -7.88
N VAL A 23 1.65 1.67 -6.92
CA VAL A 23 0.53 2.01 -6.01
C VAL A 23 0.87 3.26 -5.19
N PHE A 24 2.08 3.31 -4.62
CA PHE A 24 2.53 4.49 -3.87
C PHE A 24 2.50 5.76 -4.73
N ASN A 25 3.05 5.70 -5.95
CA ASN A 25 3.08 6.85 -6.86
C ASN A 25 1.69 7.33 -7.28
N SER A 26 0.71 6.42 -7.41
CA SER A 26 -0.69 6.81 -7.68
C SER A 26 -1.38 7.54 -6.53
N CYS A 27 -0.83 7.50 -5.31
CA CYS A 27 -1.46 8.05 -4.12
C CYS A 27 -0.65 9.16 -3.43
N ILE A 28 0.59 9.41 -3.87
CA ILE A 28 1.55 10.26 -3.14
C ILE A 28 1.11 11.72 -3.00
N GLN A 29 0.28 12.22 -3.93
CA GLN A 29 -0.21 13.61 -3.95
C GLN A 29 -1.66 13.74 -3.45
N VAL A 30 -2.31 12.64 -3.05
CA VAL A 30 -3.70 12.68 -2.61
C VAL A 30 -3.82 13.53 -1.35
N SER A 31 -4.72 14.51 -1.39
CA SER A 31 -4.94 15.45 -0.31
C SER A 31 -6.02 14.98 0.67
N VAL A 32 -5.96 15.48 1.90
CA VAL A 32 -7.04 15.41 2.88
C VAL A 32 -7.56 16.84 3.06
N PRO A 33 -8.64 17.24 2.35
CA PRO A 33 -9.04 18.65 2.27
C PRO A 33 -9.32 19.31 3.62
N SER A 34 -9.81 18.56 4.60
CA SER A 34 -10.13 19.07 5.94
C SER A 34 -8.92 19.42 6.80
N THR A 35 -7.75 18.86 6.49
CA THR A 35 -6.51 19.09 7.26
C THR A 35 -5.46 19.86 6.48
N GLY A 36 -5.56 19.91 5.15
CA GLY A 36 -4.54 20.49 4.28
C GLY A 36 -3.27 19.63 4.16
N TYR A 37 -3.26 18.44 4.77
CA TYR A 37 -2.16 17.48 4.64
C TYR A 37 -2.40 16.49 3.50
N LEU A 38 -1.34 15.81 3.08
CA LEU A 38 -1.44 14.65 2.21
C LEU A 38 -1.98 13.45 2.98
N ALA A 39 -2.68 12.54 2.32
CA ALA A 39 -3.19 11.32 2.93
C ALA A 39 -2.07 10.48 3.56
N LEU A 40 -0.90 10.42 2.90
CA LEU A 40 0.27 9.72 3.42
C LEU A 40 0.87 10.36 4.69
N GLU A 41 0.52 11.60 5.03
CA GLU A 41 0.89 12.19 6.32
C GLU A 41 0.27 11.38 7.47
N LEU A 42 -0.96 10.90 7.27
CA LEU A 42 -1.71 10.12 8.27
C LEU A 42 -1.43 8.61 8.14
N MET A 43 -1.06 8.16 6.94
CA MET A 43 -0.95 6.73 6.61
C MET A 43 0.48 6.20 6.60
N CYS A 44 1.50 6.99 6.93
CA CYS A 44 2.90 6.56 6.91
C CYS A 44 3.58 6.62 8.30
N GLY A 45 2.79 6.67 9.37
CA GLY A 45 3.26 6.73 10.75
C GLY A 45 4.22 7.89 11.01
N ASN A 46 5.26 7.64 11.80
CA ASN A 46 6.22 8.67 12.22
C ASN A 46 7.04 9.28 11.07
N TRP A 47 6.96 8.74 9.86
CA TRP A 47 7.66 9.27 8.71
C TRP A 47 6.96 10.49 8.10
N GLY A 48 5.63 10.59 8.25
CA GLY A 48 4.81 11.55 7.52
C GLY A 48 4.96 11.42 6.00
N ALA A 49 4.33 12.30 5.23
CA ALA A 49 4.39 12.27 3.78
C ALA A 49 5.80 12.57 3.25
N SER A 50 6.49 13.53 3.88
CA SER A 50 7.80 14.04 3.42
C SER A 50 8.93 13.00 3.42
N ARG A 51 8.85 11.96 4.27
CA ARG A 51 9.87 10.90 4.37
C ARG A 51 9.29 9.51 4.11
N CYS A 52 8.06 9.45 3.60
CA CYS A 52 7.41 8.21 3.25
C CYS A 52 8.08 7.60 2.00
N THR A 53 8.20 6.28 2.00
CA THR A 53 8.61 5.50 0.83
C THR A 53 7.58 4.39 0.61
N PRO A 54 7.51 3.78 -0.58
CA PRO A 54 6.61 2.65 -0.81
C PRO A 54 6.78 1.57 0.27
N ARG A 55 8.02 1.21 0.60
CA ARG A 55 8.32 0.22 1.64
C ARG A 55 7.79 0.62 3.02
N LYS A 56 8.09 1.84 3.48
CA LYS A 56 7.64 2.34 4.79
C LYS A 56 6.12 2.38 4.90
N TRP A 57 5.46 2.78 3.82
CA TRP A 57 4.00 2.84 3.78
C TRP A 57 3.38 1.45 3.92
N PHE A 58 3.81 0.49 3.10
CA PHE A 58 3.31 -0.88 3.16
C PHE A 58 3.63 -1.54 4.51
N ASP A 59 4.84 -1.34 5.05
CA ASP A 59 5.20 -1.86 6.38
C ASP A 59 4.28 -1.27 7.48
N TYR A 60 4.00 0.03 7.45
CA TYR A 60 3.09 0.67 8.41
C TYR A 60 1.64 0.18 8.27
N MET A 61 1.18 -0.05 7.04
CA MET A 61 -0.16 -0.59 6.77
C MET A 61 -0.29 -2.09 7.09
N GLY A 62 0.83 -2.80 7.27
CA GLY A 62 0.87 -4.22 7.60
C GLY A 62 1.31 -4.54 9.02
N ASP A 63 1.69 -3.55 9.85
CA ASP A 63 2.28 -3.80 11.16
C ASP A 63 1.43 -3.31 12.35
N PRO A 64 0.81 -4.23 13.13
CA PRO A 64 0.04 -3.86 14.32
C PRO A 64 0.90 -3.25 15.44
N ALA A 65 2.23 -3.43 15.42
CA ALA A 65 3.12 -2.80 16.38
C ALA A 65 3.30 -1.29 16.12
N SER A 66 3.18 -0.86 14.87
CA SER A 66 3.31 0.56 14.50
C SER A 66 1.97 1.25 14.23
N ASN A 67 0.93 0.48 13.91
CA ASN A 67 -0.36 1.00 13.50
C ASN A 67 -1.50 0.22 14.16
N SER A 68 -2.19 0.85 15.12
CA SER A 68 -3.29 0.24 15.88
C SER A 68 -4.52 -0.10 15.05
N TYR A 69 -4.62 0.41 13.81
CA TYR A 69 -5.70 0.06 12.88
C TYR A 69 -5.44 -1.27 12.15
N VAL A 70 -4.24 -1.83 12.25
CA VAL A 70 -3.89 -3.12 11.66
C VAL A 70 -4.31 -4.25 12.62
N PRO A 71 -5.20 -5.17 12.21
CA PRO A 71 -5.74 -6.19 13.11
C PRO A 71 -4.79 -7.37 13.37
N PHE A 72 -3.89 -7.68 12.42
CA PHE A 72 -2.87 -8.72 12.52
C PHE A 72 -1.72 -8.45 11.54
N LYS A 73 -0.56 -9.09 11.71
CA LYS A 73 0.64 -8.80 10.93
C LYS A 73 0.49 -9.23 9.46
N VAL A 74 0.79 -8.33 8.54
CA VAL A 74 0.97 -8.62 7.11
C VAL A 74 2.40 -8.19 6.74
N ALA A 75 3.30 -9.15 6.58
CA ALA A 75 4.67 -8.88 6.18
C ALA A 75 4.77 -8.89 4.65
N TYR A 76 4.96 -7.72 4.06
CA TYR A 76 5.18 -7.61 2.62
C TYR A 76 6.63 -8.02 2.30
N VAL A 77 6.81 -9.07 1.50
CA VAL A 77 8.12 -9.62 1.14
C VAL A 77 8.38 -9.36 -0.33
N SER A 78 9.34 -8.47 -0.62
CA SER A 78 9.77 -8.17 -1.98
C SER A 78 11.07 -8.90 -2.28
N VAL A 79 10.98 -9.99 -3.05
CA VAL A 79 12.11 -10.79 -3.54
C VAL A 79 11.99 -10.99 -5.05
N ALA A 80 13.09 -11.40 -5.70
CA ALA A 80 13.05 -11.76 -7.10
C ALA A 80 12.00 -12.87 -7.35
N PRO A 81 11.18 -12.78 -8.43
CA PRO A 81 10.14 -13.77 -8.71
C PRO A 81 10.66 -15.21 -8.77
N SER A 82 11.85 -15.43 -9.33
CA SER A 82 12.50 -16.75 -9.37
C SER A 82 12.75 -17.32 -7.96
N LYS A 83 13.14 -16.48 -7.01
CA LYS A 83 13.35 -16.89 -5.62
C LYS A 83 12.04 -17.31 -4.96
N ALA A 84 10.99 -16.50 -5.09
CA ALA A 84 9.67 -16.83 -4.55
C ALA A 84 9.12 -18.13 -5.16
N SER A 85 9.25 -18.31 -6.48
CA SER A 85 8.78 -19.51 -7.18
C SER A 85 9.55 -20.78 -6.78
N ASN A 86 10.86 -20.68 -6.54
CA ASN A 86 11.65 -21.81 -6.01
C ASN A 86 11.16 -22.28 -4.63
N GLU A 87 10.55 -21.38 -3.86
CA GLU A 87 9.94 -21.65 -2.55
C GLU A 87 8.44 -21.99 -2.67
N GLY A 88 7.90 -22.09 -3.89
CA GLY A 88 6.50 -22.42 -4.15
C GLY A 88 5.52 -21.26 -4.05
N PHE A 89 6.01 -20.01 -3.95
CA PHE A 89 5.18 -18.80 -3.86
C PHE A 89 5.04 -18.09 -5.21
N GLN A 90 3.87 -17.45 -5.40
CA GLN A 90 3.63 -16.54 -6.50
C GLN A 90 3.75 -15.09 -6.02
N VAL A 91 4.54 -14.29 -6.72
CA VAL A 91 4.67 -12.85 -6.44
C VAL A 91 3.41 -12.13 -6.90
N LEU A 92 2.77 -11.40 -6.00
CA LEU A 92 1.64 -10.52 -6.28
C LEU A 92 2.13 -9.32 -7.12
N ASN A 93 1.62 -9.22 -8.35
CA ASN A 93 1.94 -8.12 -9.27
C ASN A 93 0.75 -7.82 -10.20
N PRO A 94 -0.40 -7.38 -9.68
CA PRO A 94 -1.54 -7.01 -10.51
C PRO A 94 -1.29 -5.69 -11.26
N GLU A 95 -2.20 -5.35 -12.18
CA GLU A 95 -2.16 -4.09 -12.92
C GLU A 95 -2.19 -2.89 -11.96
N ILE A 96 -1.29 -1.93 -12.21
CA ILE A 96 -1.25 -0.66 -11.49
C ILE A 96 -2.05 0.34 -12.29
N ARG A 97 -2.98 1.04 -11.64
CA ARG A 97 -3.71 2.14 -12.27
C ARG A 97 -3.06 3.48 -11.90
N ALA A 98 -2.58 4.20 -12.91
CA ALA A 98 -2.09 5.56 -12.71
C ALA A 98 -3.24 6.50 -12.29
N CYS A 99 -2.93 7.52 -11.49
CA CYS A 99 -3.94 8.41 -10.92
C CYS A 99 -4.69 9.24 -11.98
N ASN A 100 -4.07 9.46 -13.14
CA ASN A 100 -4.66 10.16 -14.27
C ASN A 100 -5.47 9.25 -15.23
N VAL A 101 -5.65 7.98 -14.87
CA VAL A 101 -6.45 7.02 -15.65
C VAL A 101 -7.74 6.70 -14.89
N PRO A 102 -8.93 6.79 -15.53
CA PRO A 102 -10.19 6.49 -14.87
C PRO A 102 -10.28 5.01 -14.45
N VAL A 103 -10.94 4.75 -13.31
CA VAL A 103 -11.13 3.38 -12.82
C VAL A 103 -12.15 2.64 -13.71
N ASN A 104 -13.19 3.33 -14.15
CA ASN A 104 -14.19 2.82 -15.08
C ASN A 104 -15.00 3.99 -15.68
N SER A 105 -16.01 3.70 -16.50
CA SER A 105 -16.87 4.72 -17.12
C SER A 105 -17.66 5.59 -16.13
N LEU A 106 -17.80 5.15 -14.87
CA LEU A 106 -18.54 5.86 -13.82
C LEU A 106 -17.62 6.59 -12.83
N THR A 107 -16.32 6.28 -12.84
CA THR A 107 -15.35 6.80 -11.87
C THR A 107 -14.22 7.48 -12.63
N PRO A 108 -14.23 8.83 -12.71
CA PRO A 108 -13.23 9.58 -13.47
C PRO A 108 -11.83 9.44 -12.84
N ALA A 109 -10.83 9.89 -13.58
CA ALA A 109 -9.47 10.04 -13.08
C ALA A 109 -9.41 11.05 -11.91
N CYS A 110 -8.31 11.01 -11.15
CA CYS A 110 -8.06 11.94 -10.06
C CYS A 110 -7.96 13.39 -10.57
N SER A 111 -8.31 14.35 -9.72
CA SER A 111 -8.17 15.78 -10.02
C SER A 111 -6.69 16.19 -10.02
N CYS A 112 -6.36 17.31 -10.68
CA CYS A 112 -5.03 17.92 -10.65
C CYS A 112 -4.52 18.20 -9.22
N MET A 113 -5.43 18.44 -8.26
CA MET A 113 -5.09 18.66 -6.85
C MET A 113 -4.56 17.40 -6.15
N ASP A 114 -5.03 16.22 -6.57
CA ASP A 114 -4.66 14.94 -5.97
C ASP A 114 -3.66 14.14 -6.84
N CYS A 115 -3.39 14.61 -8.05
CA CYS A 115 -2.57 13.95 -9.06
C CYS A 115 -2.07 14.98 -10.09
N GLU A 116 -0.80 15.34 -10.02
CA GLU A 116 -0.13 16.28 -10.94
C GLU A 116 -0.14 15.76 -12.39
N ALA A 117 -0.15 14.44 -12.59
CA ALA A 117 -0.25 13.83 -13.91
C ALA A 117 -1.65 13.99 -14.57
N SER A 118 -2.63 14.52 -13.83
CA SER A 118 -3.94 14.93 -14.36
C SER A 118 -4.00 16.43 -14.71
N CYS A 119 -2.89 17.14 -14.52
CA CYS A 119 -2.62 18.45 -15.10
C CYS A 119 -1.82 18.25 -16.41
#